data_AF-A0A562I4M4-F1
#
_entry.id   AF-A0A562I4M4-F1
#
_cell.length_a   1.000
_cell.length_b   1.000
_cell.length_c   1.000
_cell.angle_alpha   90.00
_cell.angle_beta   90.00
_cell.angle_gamma   90.00
#
_symmetry.space_group_name_H-M   'P 1'
#
loop_
_entity.id
_entity.type
_entity.pdbx_description
1 polymer ?
#
loop_
_entity_poly.entity_id
_entity_poly.type
_entity_poly.pdbx_seq_one_letter_code
_entity_poly.pdbx_strand_id
1 'polypeptide(L)'
;MGDTSAAPNAWDTAQPFPGSPPDISDRRHTIDTPDGRFCELSDSGWDAMLGYLADAATLVRYPETRQHQVEVKLSDSTGERTFFVPRTADDQAIIDEAANSYLRDVGLPERPTGYRWFQRLPGDLTVKDIDEAVYAAIKHLPLDHHPAEAVPAIRAALAELFRER
;
A
#
# COMPACT_ATOMS: atom_id res chain seq x y z
N MET A 1 -21.18 -0.76 26.57
CA MET A 1 -22.00 -0.20 25.47
C MET A 1 -21.38 -0.80 24.22
N GLY A 2 -22.12 -1.68 23.55
CA GLY A 2 -21.72 -2.65 22.50
C GLY A 2 -20.29 -2.61 21.97
N ASP A 3 -19.47 -3.59 22.34
CA ASP A 3 -18.38 -4.08 21.49
C ASP A 3 -19.02 -4.67 20.24
N THR A 4 -19.25 -3.83 19.23
CA THR A 4 -19.40 -4.30 17.87
C THR A 4 -18.01 -4.74 17.45
N SER A 5 -17.66 -6.00 17.78
CA SER A 5 -16.49 -6.66 17.19
C SER A 5 -16.76 -6.69 15.70
N ALA A 6 -16.29 -5.67 14.98
CA ALA A 6 -16.33 -5.64 13.54
C ALA A 6 -15.68 -6.94 13.05
N ALA A 7 -16.27 -7.58 12.03
CA ALA A 7 -15.64 -8.73 11.42
C ALA A 7 -14.20 -8.35 11.06
N PRO A 8 -13.19 -9.19 11.38
CA PRO A 8 -11.80 -8.87 11.11
C PRO A 8 -11.65 -8.58 9.62
N ASN A 9 -11.08 -7.41 9.30
CA ASN A 9 -10.91 -6.98 7.92
C ASN A 9 -9.60 -7.54 7.33
N ALA A 10 -9.34 -7.29 6.05
CA ALA A 10 -8.17 -7.85 5.36
C ALA A 10 -6.84 -7.53 6.07
N TRP A 11 -6.71 -6.36 6.69
CA TRP A 11 -5.53 -5.98 7.46
C TRP A 11 -5.35 -6.86 8.71
N ASP A 12 -6.44 -7.18 9.40
CA ASP A 12 -6.42 -7.97 10.63
C ASP A 12 -6.09 -9.44 10.36
N THR A 13 -6.53 -9.95 9.20
CA THR A 13 -6.34 -11.35 8.79
C THR A 13 -5.05 -11.61 8.01
N ALA A 14 -4.30 -10.57 7.67
CA ALA A 14 -3.09 -10.68 6.88
C ALA A 14 -2.06 -11.59 7.56
N GLN A 15 -1.55 -12.56 6.80
CA GLN A 15 -0.59 -13.53 7.30
C GLN A 15 0.80 -12.89 7.44
N PRO A 16 1.70 -13.45 8.27
CA PRO A 16 3.09 -13.06 8.27
C PRO A 16 3.72 -13.28 6.89
N PHE A 17 4.61 -12.38 6.47
CA PHE A 17 5.42 -12.57 5.26
C PHE A 17 6.27 -13.84 5.39
N PRO A 18 6.42 -14.65 4.33
CA PRO A 18 7.22 -15.87 4.38
C PRO A 18 8.72 -15.56 4.49
N GLY A 19 9.27 -15.75 5.70
CA GLY A 19 10.68 -15.50 6.00
C GLY A 19 10.99 -14.02 6.23
N SER A 20 12.19 -13.59 5.83
CA SER A 20 12.64 -12.19 5.94
C SER A 20 12.65 -11.54 4.55
N PRO A 21 11.84 -10.50 4.31
CA PRO A 21 11.88 -9.76 3.06
C PRO A 21 13.19 -8.96 2.93
N PRO A 22 13.69 -8.71 1.71
CA PRO A 22 14.85 -7.86 1.49
C PRO A 22 14.60 -6.44 2.01
N ASP A 23 15.69 -5.73 2.33
CA ASP A 23 15.68 -4.32 2.72
C ASP A 23 15.66 -3.42 1.46
N ILE A 24 14.59 -3.54 0.67
CA ILE A 24 14.37 -2.77 -0.56
C ILE A 24 12.96 -2.19 -0.46
N SER A 25 12.84 -0.88 -0.64
CA SER A 25 11.57 -0.16 -0.68
C SER A 25 11.27 0.29 -2.10
N ASP A 26 10.99 -0.66 -3.00
CA ASP A 26 10.54 -0.39 -4.37
C ASP A 26 9.34 -1.28 -4.69
N ARG A 27 8.18 -0.67 -4.89
CA ARG A 27 6.95 -1.39 -5.23
C ARG A 27 7.10 -2.22 -6.49
N ARG A 28 7.92 -1.81 -7.46
CA ARG A 28 8.12 -2.57 -8.71
C ARG A 28 9.05 -3.77 -8.51
N HIS A 29 9.77 -3.83 -7.39
CA HIS A 29 10.63 -4.95 -7.08
C HIS A 29 9.79 -6.17 -6.67
N THR A 30 9.93 -7.25 -7.43
CA THR A 30 9.29 -8.53 -7.12
C THR A 30 10.22 -9.37 -6.26
N ILE A 31 9.66 -9.95 -5.21
CA ILE A 31 10.33 -10.82 -4.25
C ILE A 31 9.82 -12.24 -4.48
N ASP A 32 10.67 -13.10 -5.03
CA ASP A 32 10.36 -14.51 -5.25
C ASP A 32 10.59 -15.30 -3.96
N THR A 33 9.57 -16.04 -3.53
CA THR A 33 9.62 -16.94 -2.36
C THR A 33 9.04 -18.30 -2.74
N PRO A 34 9.26 -19.37 -1.95
CA PRO A 34 8.60 -20.65 -2.15
C PRO A 34 7.07 -20.57 -2.16
N ASP A 35 6.49 -19.59 -1.46
CA ASP A 35 5.04 -19.42 -1.29
C ASP A 35 4.41 -18.50 -2.36
N GLY A 36 5.24 -17.99 -3.29
CA GLY A 36 4.83 -17.16 -4.40
C GLY A 36 5.68 -15.91 -4.58
N ARG A 37 5.23 -15.05 -5.49
CA ARG A 37 5.90 -13.79 -5.83
C ARG A 37 5.17 -12.64 -5.14
N PHE A 38 5.92 -11.76 -4.51
CA PHE A 38 5.36 -10.66 -3.72
C PHE A 38 5.91 -9.32 -4.18
N CYS A 39 5.14 -8.25 -4.01
CA CYS A 39 5.66 -6.88 -4.06
C CYS A 39 5.35 -6.15 -2.76
N GLU A 40 6.22 -5.22 -2.37
CA GLU A 40 5.95 -4.33 -1.22
C GLU A 40 4.97 -3.23 -1.63
N LEU A 41 3.93 -3.02 -0.82
CA LEU A 41 3.05 -1.86 -0.96
C LEU A 41 3.78 -0.64 -0.42
N SER A 42 3.72 0.49 -1.15
CA SER A 42 4.34 1.72 -0.66
C SER A 42 3.60 2.29 0.55
N ASP A 43 4.17 3.37 1.09
CA ASP A 43 3.58 4.16 2.17
C ASP A 43 2.34 4.97 1.71
N SER A 44 1.98 4.93 0.42
CA SER A 44 0.83 5.69 -0.10
C SER A 44 -0.52 5.04 0.20
N GLY A 45 -1.54 5.87 0.44
CA GLY A 45 -2.92 5.42 0.58
C GLY A 45 -3.48 4.75 -0.69
N TRP A 46 -3.00 5.15 -1.87
CA TRP A 46 -3.34 4.50 -3.14
C TRP A 46 -2.90 3.02 -3.17
N ASP A 47 -1.64 2.74 -2.86
CA ASP A 47 -1.14 1.36 -2.85
C ASP A 47 -1.75 0.52 -1.74
N ALA A 48 -2.02 1.14 -0.58
CA ALA A 48 -2.77 0.50 0.50
C ALA A 48 -4.19 0.13 0.03
N MET A 49 -4.90 1.03 -0.66
CA MET A 49 -6.21 0.75 -1.25
C MET A 49 -6.11 -0.42 -2.25
N LEU A 50 -5.15 -0.40 -3.18
CA LEU A 50 -4.99 -1.48 -4.15
C LEU A 50 -4.76 -2.84 -3.47
N GLY A 51 -3.88 -2.90 -2.47
CA GLY A 51 -3.62 -4.12 -1.71
C GLY A 51 -4.87 -4.61 -0.95
N TYR A 52 -5.63 -3.71 -0.34
CA TYR A 52 -6.88 -4.06 0.36
C TYR A 52 -7.95 -4.58 -0.59
N LEU A 53 -8.07 -3.99 -1.78
CA LEU A 53 -9.11 -4.30 -2.77
C LEU A 53 -8.81 -5.56 -3.60
N ALA A 54 -7.57 -6.04 -3.62
CA ALA A 54 -7.15 -7.19 -4.44
C ALA A 54 -7.77 -8.51 -3.95
N ASP A 55 -7.19 -9.10 -2.92
CA ASP A 55 -7.71 -10.25 -2.21
C ASP A 55 -7.07 -10.32 -0.82
N ALA A 56 -7.89 -10.36 0.23
CA ALA A 56 -7.41 -10.44 1.61
C ALA A 56 -6.47 -11.64 1.85
N ALA A 57 -6.67 -12.76 1.14
CA ALA A 57 -5.83 -13.95 1.27
C ALA A 57 -4.42 -13.79 0.66
N THR A 58 -4.23 -12.75 -0.16
CA THR A 58 -2.95 -12.47 -0.84
C THR A 58 -2.13 -11.40 -0.13
N LEU A 59 -2.70 -10.79 0.90
CA LEU A 59 -2.06 -9.75 1.68
C LEU A 59 -1.28 -10.34 2.85
N VAL A 60 -0.02 -9.94 2.98
CA VAL A 60 0.87 -10.38 4.07
C VAL A 60 1.62 -9.19 4.68
N ARG A 61 2.12 -9.35 5.91
CA ARG A 61 2.80 -8.29 6.66
C ARG A 61 4.09 -8.76 7.30
N TYR A 62 5.05 -7.85 7.46
CA TYR A 62 6.29 -8.07 8.19
C TYR A 62 6.56 -6.86 9.10
N PRO A 63 7.02 -7.03 10.36
CA PRO A 63 7.35 -5.89 11.22
C PRO A 63 8.34 -4.94 10.56
N GLU A 64 8.08 -3.64 10.59
CA GLU A 64 9.01 -2.65 10.07
C GLU A 64 10.21 -2.51 11.02
N THR A 65 11.40 -2.82 10.52
CA THR A 65 12.67 -2.77 11.28
C THR A 65 13.70 -1.88 10.61
N ARG A 66 13.39 -1.31 9.43
CA ARG A 66 14.32 -0.47 8.67
C ARG A 66 14.49 0.89 9.32
N GLN A 67 15.69 1.44 9.20
CA GLN A 67 15.95 2.83 9.54
C GLN A 67 15.68 3.70 8.32
N HIS A 68 14.64 4.51 8.41
CA HIS A 68 14.27 5.44 7.34
C HIS A 68 14.96 6.80 7.52
N GLN A 69 15.12 7.51 6.41
CA GLN A 69 15.57 8.91 6.40
C GLN A 69 14.52 9.79 5.75
N VAL A 70 14.51 11.07 6.10
CA VAL A 70 13.73 12.11 5.44
C VAL A 70 14.68 13.15 4.84
N GLU A 71 14.34 13.64 3.64
CA GLU A 71 15.03 14.74 2.99
C GLU A 71 14.48 16.06 3.54
N VAL A 72 15.34 16.86 4.15
CA VAL A 72 15.01 18.19 4.66
C VAL A 72 15.50 19.23 3.67
N LYS A 73 14.57 20.05 3.17
CA LYS A 73 14.87 21.23 2.36
C LYS A 73 14.62 22.49 3.18
N LEU A 74 15.70 23.21 3.49
CA LEU A 74 15.64 24.50 4.15
C LEU A 74 15.89 25.60 3.12
N SER A 75 14.92 26.50 2.99
CA SER A 75 15.08 27.72 2.21
C SER A 75 15.16 28.90 3.16
N ASP A 76 16.30 29.57 3.20
CA ASP A 76 16.52 30.78 4.00
C ASP A 76 17.04 31.93 3.12
N SER A 77 17.30 33.10 3.72
CA SER A 77 17.82 34.27 2.99
C SER A 77 19.21 34.07 2.38
N THR A 78 19.88 32.95 2.67
CA THR A 78 21.21 32.58 2.16
C THR A 78 21.15 31.50 1.06
N GLY A 79 19.97 30.93 0.78
CA GLY A 79 19.74 29.97 -0.29
C GLY A 79 18.96 28.73 0.16
N GLU A 80 18.94 27.73 -0.72
CA GLU A 80 18.33 26.41 -0.45
C GLU A 80 19.42 25.42 -0.01
N ARG A 81 19.14 24.66 1.06
CA ARG A 81 20.00 23.60 1.55
C ARG A 81 19.20 22.33 1.71
N THR A 82 19.75 21.24 1.17
CA THR A 82 19.17 19.90 1.24
C THR A 82 20.09 18.97 2.03
N PHE A 83 19.54 18.24 2.99
CA PHE A 83 20.26 17.20 3.73
C PHE A 83 19.29 16.13 4.22
N PHE A 84 19.84 14.99 4.66
CA PHE A 84 19.05 13.86 5.17
C PHE A 84 19.19 13.73 6.68
N VAL A 85 18.07 13.44 7.35
CA VAL A 85 18.05 13.13 8.78
C VAL A 85 17.28 11.83 9.02
N PRO A 86 17.54 11.10 10.12
CA PRO A 86 16.73 9.95 10.49
C PRO A 86 15.25 10.33 10.61
N ARG A 87 14.37 9.50 10.05
CA ARG A 87 12.93 9.64 10.18
C ARG A 87 12.57 9.48 11.66
N THR A 88 11.85 10.45 12.21
CA THR A 88 11.34 10.42 13.58
C THR A 88 10.02 9.66 13.68
N ALA A 89 9.56 9.40 14.90
CA ALA A 89 8.22 8.85 15.13
C ALA A 89 7.11 9.79 14.63
N ASP A 90 7.32 11.11 14.75
CA ASP A 90 6.36 12.11 14.27
C ASP A 90 6.31 12.13 12.74
N ASP A 91 7.46 12.03 12.06
CA ASP A 91 7.50 11.90 10.60
C ASP A 91 6.75 10.66 10.13
N GLN A 92 6.95 9.52 10.83
CA GLN A 92 6.24 8.29 10.50
C GLN A 92 4.73 8.42 10.75
N ALA A 93 4.31 9.08 11.84
CA ALA A 93 2.90 9.31 12.13
C ALA A 93 2.22 10.18 11.06
N ILE A 94 2.92 11.18 10.50
CA ILE A 94 2.42 12.01 9.40
C ILE A 94 2.23 11.17 8.13
N ILE A 95 3.18 10.29 7.81
CA ILE A 95 3.10 9.39 6.65
C ILE A 95 1.94 8.40 6.81
N ASP A 96 1.83 7.76 7.97
CA ASP A 96 0.77 6.80 8.28
C ASP A 96 -0.61 7.47 8.25
N GLU A 97 -0.73 8.69 8.78
CA GLU A 97 -1.97 9.46 8.75
C GLU A 97 -2.32 9.93 7.32
N ALA A 98 -1.34 10.29 6.49
CA ALA A 98 -1.59 10.59 5.08
C ALA A 98 -2.15 9.38 4.31
N ALA A 99 -1.64 8.17 4.60
CA ALA A 99 -2.17 6.94 4.02
C ALA A 99 -3.57 6.61 4.55
N ASN A 100 -3.77 6.71 5.86
CA ASN A 100 -5.04 6.35 6.51
C ASN A 100 -6.15 7.37 6.27
N SER A 101 -5.84 8.66 6.14
CA SER A 101 -6.81 9.67 5.69
C SER A 101 -7.33 9.37 4.30
N TYR A 102 -6.47 8.97 3.37
CA TYR A 102 -6.88 8.53 2.04
C TYR A 102 -7.78 7.28 2.11
N LEU A 103 -7.43 6.27 2.92
CA LEU A 103 -8.26 5.07 3.09
C LEU A 103 -9.64 5.40 3.66
N ARG A 104 -9.72 6.28 4.66
CA ARG A 104 -11.00 6.76 5.21
C ARG A 104 -11.83 7.49 4.17
N ASP A 105 -11.19 8.32 3.35
CA ASP A 105 -11.84 9.10 2.29
C ASP A 105 -12.51 8.20 1.23
N VAL A 106 -11.90 7.03 0.95
CA VAL A 106 -12.49 6.01 0.06
C VAL A 106 -13.37 4.97 0.77
N GLY A 107 -13.63 5.16 2.07
CA GLY A 107 -14.50 4.28 2.87
C GLY A 107 -13.89 2.93 3.22
N LEU A 108 -12.56 2.82 3.25
CA LEU A 108 -11.82 1.60 3.63
C LEU A 108 -11.29 1.70 5.07
N PRO A 109 -11.08 0.55 5.75
CA PRO A 109 -10.44 0.53 7.06
C PRO A 109 -8.99 1.04 7.00
N GLU A 110 -8.57 1.67 8.08
CA GLU A 110 -7.20 2.14 8.27
C GLU A 110 -6.21 0.96 8.28
N ARG A 111 -5.04 1.17 7.68
CA ARG A 111 -3.96 0.19 7.65
C ARG A 111 -3.17 0.25 8.96
N PRO A 112 -2.98 -0.87 9.68
CA PRO A 112 -2.17 -0.90 10.89
C PRO A 112 -0.73 -0.46 10.64
N THR A 113 -0.21 0.34 11.57
CA THR A 113 1.14 0.93 11.52
C THR A 113 2.20 -0.05 12.05
N GLY A 114 3.48 0.25 11.80
CA GLY A 114 4.60 -0.58 12.28
C GLY A 114 4.86 -1.86 11.47
N TYR A 115 4.23 -1.99 10.30
CA TYR A 115 4.42 -3.12 9.39
C TYR A 115 4.77 -2.65 7.99
N ARG A 116 5.61 -3.44 7.33
CA ARG A 116 5.72 -3.52 5.88
C ARG A 116 4.62 -4.42 5.36
N TRP A 117 3.90 -3.94 4.36
CA TRP A 117 2.77 -4.66 3.76
C TRP A 117 3.15 -5.16 2.39
N PHE A 118 2.81 -6.41 2.08
CA PHE A 118 3.15 -7.02 0.81
C PHE A 118 1.92 -7.66 0.19
N GLN A 119 1.89 -7.63 -1.14
CA GLN A 119 0.84 -8.18 -1.96
C GLN A 119 1.42 -9.34 -2.75
N ARG A 120 0.87 -10.54 -2.58
CA ARG A 120 1.19 -11.68 -3.46
C ARG A 120 0.66 -11.36 -4.86
N LEU A 121 1.49 -11.53 -5.87
CA LEU A 121 1.14 -11.32 -7.26
C LEU A 121 0.39 -12.55 -7.81
N PRO A 122 -0.64 -12.35 -8.65
CA PRO A 122 -1.38 -13.44 -9.27
C PRO A 122 -0.61 -14.05 -10.44
N GLY A 123 -0.41 -15.37 -10.42
CA GLY A 123 0.22 -16.10 -11.52
C GLY A 123 1.60 -15.57 -11.90
N ASP A 124 1.79 -15.22 -13.17
CA ASP A 124 2.99 -14.65 -13.78
C ASP A 124 2.95 -13.11 -13.93
N LEU A 125 1.86 -12.46 -13.51
CA LEU A 125 1.67 -11.02 -13.62
C LEU A 125 2.70 -10.22 -12.81
N THR A 126 3.05 -9.05 -13.34
CA THR A 126 3.92 -8.06 -12.70
C THR A 126 3.11 -6.93 -12.10
N VAL A 127 3.73 -6.10 -11.26
CA VAL A 127 3.12 -4.86 -10.77
C VAL A 127 2.68 -3.94 -11.91
N LYS A 128 3.45 -3.91 -13.00
CA LYS A 128 3.11 -3.11 -14.18
C LYS A 128 1.80 -3.60 -14.81
N ASP A 129 1.59 -4.90 -14.93
CA ASP A 129 0.36 -5.46 -15.51
C ASP A 129 -0.86 -5.10 -14.65
N ILE A 130 -0.70 -5.13 -13.31
CA ILE A 130 -1.74 -4.71 -12.37
C ILE A 130 -2.04 -3.21 -12.53
N ASP A 131 -1.01 -2.36 -12.52
CA ASP A 131 -1.16 -0.91 -12.66
C ASP A 131 -1.85 -0.56 -14.00
N GLU A 132 -1.43 -1.19 -15.11
CA GLU A 132 -2.05 -0.98 -16.43
C GLU A 132 -3.53 -1.36 -16.46
N ALA A 133 -3.91 -2.48 -15.84
CA ALA A 133 -5.30 -2.90 -15.74
C ALA A 133 -6.15 -1.95 -14.88
N VAL A 134 -5.60 -1.48 -13.75
CA VAL A 134 -6.25 -0.50 -12.87
C VAL A 134 -6.46 0.81 -13.61
N TYR A 135 -5.41 1.35 -14.25
CA TYR A 135 -5.54 2.58 -15.04
C TYR A 135 -6.51 2.42 -16.20
N ALA A 136 -6.51 1.27 -16.89
CA ALA A 136 -7.46 0.99 -17.96
C ALA A 136 -8.91 0.97 -17.46
N ALA A 137 -9.16 0.51 -16.23
CA ALA A 137 -10.49 0.49 -15.62
C ALA A 137 -10.99 1.90 -15.29
N ILE A 138 -10.12 2.82 -14.87
CA ILE A 138 -10.54 4.16 -14.42
C ILE A 138 -10.34 5.27 -15.46
N LYS A 139 -9.70 4.99 -16.60
CA LYS A 139 -9.37 5.99 -17.64
C LYS A 139 -10.56 6.81 -18.19
N HIS A 140 -11.78 6.32 -18.00
CA HIS A 140 -13.01 6.94 -18.48
C HIS A 140 -13.60 7.95 -17.48
N LEU A 141 -13.10 7.96 -16.25
CA LEU A 141 -13.53 8.91 -15.22
C LEU A 141 -12.94 10.31 -15.51
N PRO A 142 -13.64 11.38 -15.11
CA PRO A 142 -13.09 12.74 -15.15
C PRO A 142 -11.76 12.84 -14.39
N LEU A 143 -10.85 13.73 -14.80
CA LEU A 143 -9.57 13.92 -14.11
C LEU A 143 -9.72 14.36 -12.64
N ASP A 144 -10.82 15.04 -12.31
CA ASP A 144 -11.18 15.58 -11.01
C ASP A 144 -12.19 14.70 -10.24
N HIS A 145 -12.41 13.45 -10.66
CA HIS A 145 -13.24 12.50 -9.93
C HIS A 145 -12.73 12.30 -8.49
N HIS A 146 -13.66 12.09 -7.56
CA HIS A 146 -13.29 11.68 -6.22
C HIS A 146 -12.74 10.24 -6.26
N PRO A 147 -11.64 9.89 -5.56
CA PRO A 147 -11.09 8.54 -5.61
C PRO A 147 -12.08 7.43 -5.22
N ALA A 148 -13.03 7.74 -4.34
CA ALA A 148 -14.12 6.83 -3.98
C ALA A 148 -14.99 6.40 -5.18
N GLU A 149 -15.14 7.26 -6.20
CA GLU A 149 -15.89 6.94 -7.43
C GLU A 149 -15.17 5.87 -8.28
N ALA A 150 -13.85 5.77 -8.16
CA ALA A 150 -13.04 4.78 -8.87
C ALA A 150 -13.05 3.40 -8.20
N VAL A 151 -13.33 3.32 -6.90
CA VAL A 151 -13.25 2.08 -6.10
C VAL A 151 -14.04 0.91 -6.72
N PRO A 152 -15.29 1.07 -7.20
CA PRO A 152 -16.01 -0.04 -7.82
C PRO A 152 -15.31 -0.60 -9.07
N ALA A 153 -14.77 0.28 -9.93
CA ALA A 153 -14.07 -0.12 -11.15
C ALA A 153 -12.71 -0.78 -10.83
N ILE A 154 -11.97 -0.23 -9.87
CA ILE A 154 -10.70 -0.79 -9.39
C ILE A 154 -10.93 -2.19 -8.79
N ARG A 155 -11.93 -2.33 -7.91
CA ARG A 155 -12.29 -3.61 -7.29
C ARG A 155 -12.62 -4.67 -8.34
N ALA A 156 -13.42 -4.31 -9.35
CA ALA A 156 -13.78 -5.23 -10.43
C ALA A 156 -12.55 -5.68 -11.23
N ALA A 157 -11.64 -4.75 -11.56
CA ALA A 157 -10.41 -5.05 -12.28
C ALA A 157 -9.50 -5.99 -11.48
N LEU A 158 -9.26 -5.68 -10.19
CA LEU A 158 -8.44 -6.52 -9.33
C LEU A 158 -9.05 -7.90 -9.11
N ALA A 159 -10.36 -7.98 -8.87
CA ALA A 159 -11.06 -9.26 -8.72
C ALA A 159 -10.96 -10.15 -9.98
N GLU A 160 -10.87 -9.55 -11.18
CA GLU A 160 -10.64 -10.29 -12.41
C GLU A 160 -9.19 -10.81 -12.51
N LEU A 161 -8.21 -9.98 -12.16
CA LEU A 161 -6.78 -10.35 -12.18
C LEU A 161 -6.43 -11.44 -11.15
N PHE A 162 -7.06 -11.37 -9.98
CA PHE A 162 -6.81 -12.25 -8.84
C PHE A 162 -7.72 -13.49 -8.79
N ARG A 163 -8.67 -13.62 -9.72
CA ARG A 163 -9.45 -14.84 -9.87
C ARG A 163 -8.52 -15.96 -10.34
N GLU A 164 -8.51 -17.06 -9.60
CA GLU A 164 -7.72 -18.28 -9.81
C GLU A 164 -7.19 -18.44 -11.25
N ARG A 165 -5.89 -18.17 -11.42
CA ARG A 165 -5.07 -18.66 -12.54
C ARG A 165 -4.05 -19.66 -12.00
#